data_AF-B2JBH3-F1
#
_entry.id   AF-B2JBH3-F1
#
_cell.length_a   1.000
_cell.length_b   1.000
_cell.length_c   1.000
_cell.angle_alpha   90.00
_cell.angle_beta   90.00
_cell.angle_gamma   90.00
#
_symmetry.space_group_name_H-M   'P 1'
#
loop_
_entity.id
_entity.type
_entity.pdbx_description
1 polymer ?
#
loop_
_entity_poly.entity_id
_entity_poly.type
_entity_poly.pdbx_seq_one_letter_code
_entity_poly.pdbx_strand_id
1 'polypeptide(L)'
;MKKLIHAVALTLTVASLSSAAYGSTTMKTSRFPEIVGAVQFPEKKAKVVRHSFQLKIPQDSRALSQMTIAVPQGLTVRNDINLSDQSGQKIAANITVNDRTITIAFPQQVVPGTELNIDLNRVLISGTSNAWLYPVSVRLVGLNADIPVGVFRLRIY
;
A
#
# COMPACT_ATOMS: atom_id res chain seq x y z
N MET A 1 -2.49 87.18 -13.75
CA MET A 1 -3.61 86.80 -12.87
C MET A 1 -4.09 85.39 -13.25
N LYS A 2 -4.49 84.61 -12.23
CA LYS A 2 -5.19 83.30 -12.24
C LYS A 2 -4.35 82.03 -12.43
N LYS A 3 -4.70 81.05 -11.59
CA LYS A 3 -3.87 79.99 -11.01
C LYS A 3 -4.10 78.66 -11.74
N LEU A 4 -3.02 77.88 -11.85
CA LEU A 4 -3.01 76.44 -12.14
C LEU A 4 -3.60 75.67 -10.96
N ILE A 5 -4.48 74.71 -11.24
CA ILE A 5 -4.65 73.53 -10.38
C ILE A 5 -4.84 72.32 -11.29
N HIS A 6 -3.80 71.53 -11.47
CA HIS A 6 -3.92 70.14 -11.94
C HIS A 6 -3.42 69.26 -10.80
N ALA A 7 -4.37 68.56 -10.17
CA ALA A 7 -4.08 67.56 -9.16
C ALA A 7 -3.55 66.30 -9.87
N VAL A 8 -2.32 65.90 -9.54
CA VAL A 8 -1.79 64.58 -9.92
C VAL A 8 -2.00 63.66 -8.72
N ALA A 9 -2.88 62.67 -8.88
CA ALA A 9 -3.05 61.59 -7.92
C ALA A 9 -2.03 60.48 -8.22
N LEU A 10 -1.20 60.13 -7.24
CA LEU A 10 -0.28 59.00 -7.31
C LEU A 10 -0.95 57.79 -6.63
N THR A 11 -1.37 56.80 -7.41
CA THR A 11 -1.86 55.52 -6.88
C THR A 11 -0.72 54.52 -6.78
N LEU A 12 -0.43 54.07 -5.57
CA LEU A 12 0.58 53.06 -5.27
C LEU A 12 -0.11 51.69 -5.12
N THR A 13 0.08 50.79 -6.08
CA THR A 13 -0.44 49.42 -6.01
C THR A 13 0.63 48.48 -5.45
N VAL A 14 0.41 47.95 -4.25
CA VAL A 14 1.28 46.92 -3.66
C VAL A 14 0.77 45.56 -4.09
N ALA A 15 1.50 44.89 -4.99
CA ALA A 15 1.26 43.49 -5.31
C ALA A 15 2.01 42.61 -4.29
N SER A 16 1.29 41.99 -3.35
CA SER A 16 1.86 40.99 -2.45
C SER A 16 2.02 39.66 -3.19
N LEU A 17 3.24 39.32 -3.57
CA LEU A 17 3.59 37.97 -4.03
C LEU A 17 3.61 37.03 -2.82
N SER A 18 2.50 36.34 -2.56
CA SER A 18 2.51 35.20 -1.64
C SER A 18 3.24 34.04 -2.31
N SER A 19 4.52 33.86 -1.98
CA SER A 19 5.24 32.64 -2.33
C SER A 19 4.58 31.47 -1.60
N ALA A 20 3.81 30.67 -2.33
CA ALA A 20 3.34 29.37 -1.84
C ALA A 20 4.57 28.48 -1.71
N ALA A 21 5.12 28.39 -0.51
CA ALA A 21 6.12 27.39 -0.17
C ALA A 21 5.46 26.02 -0.22
N TYR A 22 5.62 25.31 -1.34
CA TYR A 22 5.31 23.89 -1.41
C TYR A 22 6.27 23.16 -0.46
N GLY A 23 5.75 22.69 0.66
CA GLY A 23 6.47 21.82 1.56
C GLY A 23 6.86 20.55 0.80
N SER A 24 8.14 20.43 0.44
CA SER A 24 8.73 19.16 0.07
C SER A 24 8.73 18.28 1.31
N THR A 25 7.75 17.38 1.42
CA THR A 25 7.84 16.28 2.39
C THR A 25 9.04 15.44 2.00
N THR A 26 10.15 15.63 2.70
CA THR A 26 11.19 14.59 2.80
C THR A 26 10.54 13.43 3.55
N MET A 27 9.90 12.52 2.80
CA MET A 27 9.41 11.26 3.35
C MET A 27 10.65 10.55 3.91
N LYS A 28 10.77 10.54 5.24
CA LYS A 28 11.74 9.73 5.94
C LYS A 28 11.51 8.30 5.48
N THR A 29 12.47 7.72 4.76
CA THR A 29 12.36 6.36 4.24
C THR A 29 12.09 5.44 5.42
N SER A 30 10.90 4.83 5.45
CA SER A 30 10.57 3.84 6.47
C SER A 30 11.56 2.68 6.36
N ARG A 31 11.95 2.09 7.49
CA ARG A 31 12.82 0.90 7.52
C ARG A 31 12.02 -0.40 7.56
N PHE A 32 10.70 -0.30 7.44
CA PHE A 32 9.78 -1.43 7.51
C PHE A 32 9.03 -1.58 6.19
N PRO A 33 8.67 -2.81 5.79
CA PRO A 33 7.84 -3.02 4.61
C PRO A 33 6.53 -2.24 4.69
N GLU A 34 6.08 -1.72 3.54
CA GLU A 34 4.88 -0.89 3.43
C GLU A 34 3.96 -1.39 2.34
N ILE A 35 2.65 -1.29 2.59
CA ILE A 35 1.63 -1.63 1.59
C ILE A 35 1.44 -0.42 0.68
N VAL A 36 1.66 -0.59 -0.62
CA VAL A 36 1.58 0.50 -1.61
C VAL A 36 0.17 0.67 -2.17
N GLY A 37 -0.51 -0.45 -2.44
CA GLY A 37 -1.82 -0.44 -3.06
C GLY A 37 -2.48 -1.81 -3.05
N ALA A 38 -3.78 -1.83 -3.33
CA ALA A 38 -4.55 -3.05 -3.49
C ALA A 38 -5.67 -2.87 -4.50
N VAL A 39 -5.98 -3.95 -5.22
CA VAL A 39 -7.02 -3.98 -6.25
C VAL A 39 -7.79 -5.30 -6.19
N GLN A 40 -9.05 -5.26 -6.60
CA GLN A 40 -9.89 -6.43 -6.78
C GLN A 40 -10.21 -6.59 -8.27
N PHE A 41 -10.18 -7.83 -8.76
CA PHE A 41 -10.63 -8.16 -10.11
C PHE A 41 -11.54 -9.41 -10.12
N PRO A 42 -12.69 -9.40 -10.80
CA PRO A 42 -13.35 -8.23 -11.37
C PRO A 42 -13.78 -7.23 -10.29
N GLU A 43 -13.87 -5.95 -10.66
CA GLU A 43 -14.15 -4.88 -9.69
C GLU A 43 -15.56 -5.02 -9.06
N LYS A 44 -16.53 -5.58 -9.79
CA LYS A 44 -17.93 -5.67 -9.33
C LYS A 44 -18.58 -7.01 -9.67
N LYS A 45 -19.61 -7.35 -8.88
CA LYS A 45 -20.62 -8.40 -9.17
C LYS A 45 -20.04 -9.79 -9.47
N ALA A 46 -19.06 -10.25 -8.68
CA ALA A 46 -18.59 -11.63 -8.71
C ALA A 46 -18.50 -12.22 -7.30
N LYS A 47 -18.88 -13.50 -7.17
CA LYS A 47 -18.71 -14.25 -5.91
C LYS A 47 -17.28 -14.73 -5.72
N VAL A 48 -16.55 -14.97 -6.80
CA VAL A 48 -15.14 -15.37 -6.76
C VAL A 48 -14.32 -14.28 -7.45
N VAL A 49 -13.37 -13.72 -6.73
CA VAL A 49 -12.55 -12.58 -7.17
C VAL A 49 -11.08 -12.85 -6.90
N ARG A 50 -10.22 -12.09 -7.58
CA ARG A 50 -8.82 -11.94 -7.29
C ARG A 50 -8.59 -10.69 -6.45
N HIS A 51 -7.93 -10.82 -5.32
CA HIS A 51 -7.44 -9.70 -4.52
C HIS A 51 -5.93 -9.60 -4.67
N SER A 52 -5.45 -8.47 -5.15
CA SER A 52 -4.03 -8.22 -5.36
C SER A 52 -3.57 -7.06 -4.50
N PHE A 53 -2.39 -7.14 -3.91
CA PHE A 53 -1.78 -6.01 -3.21
C PHE A 53 -0.26 -6.00 -3.39
N GLN A 54 0.31 -4.82 -3.20
CA GLN A 54 1.74 -4.56 -3.33
C GLN A 54 2.37 -4.29 -1.97
N LEU A 55 3.48 -4.98 -1.69
CA LEU A 55 4.30 -4.78 -0.51
C LEU A 55 5.69 -4.32 -0.95
N LYS A 56 6.04 -3.08 -0.62
CA LYS A 56 7.37 -2.52 -0.87
C LYS A 56 8.26 -2.76 0.32
N ILE A 57 9.43 -3.37 0.09
CA ILE A 57 10.45 -3.56 1.13
C ILE A 57 11.51 -2.46 0.93
N PRO A 58 11.67 -1.53 1.88
CA PRO A 58 12.68 -0.47 1.78
C PRO A 58 14.10 -1.02 1.66
N GLN A 59 15.01 -0.30 1.00
CA GLN A 59 16.41 -0.71 0.88
C GLN A 59 17.13 -0.79 2.22
N ASP A 60 16.77 0.08 3.17
CA ASP A 60 17.33 0.10 4.53
C ASP A 60 16.65 -0.89 5.49
N SER A 61 15.75 -1.74 4.98
CA SER A 61 15.10 -2.81 5.76
C SER A 61 16.01 -4.03 5.90
N ARG A 62 15.64 -4.93 6.81
CA ARG A 62 16.15 -6.31 6.79
C ARG A 62 15.40 -7.13 5.75
N ALA A 63 15.99 -8.25 5.34
CA ALA A 63 15.35 -9.19 4.44
C ALA A 63 14.07 -9.78 5.07
N LEU A 64 13.07 -10.04 4.23
CA LEU A 64 11.78 -10.60 4.65
C LEU A 64 11.88 -12.12 4.65
N SER A 65 11.55 -12.74 5.79
CA SER A 65 11.54 -14.20 5.94
C SER A 65 10.14 -14.80 5.95
N GLN A 66 9.15 -14.05 6.45
CA GLN A 66 7.76 -14.52 6.51
C GLN A 66 6.79 -13.35 6.39
N MET A 67 5.62 -13.60 5.84
CA MET A 67 4.48 -12.69 5.85
C MET A 67 3.23 -13.45 6.30
N THR A 68 2.39 -12.76 7.05
CA THR A 68 1.12 -13.28 7.54
C THR A 68 0.01 -12.30 7.16
N ILE A 69 -1.04 -12.81 6.53
CA ILE A 69 -2.20 -12.03 6.11
C ILE A 69 -3.43 -12.59 6.82
N ALA A 70 -4.13 -11.74 7.55
CA ALA A 70 -5.41 -12.07 8.15
C ALA A 70 -6.54 -11.80 7.16
N VAL A 71 -7.32 -12.83 6.84
CA VAL A 71 -8.49 -12.79 5.98
C VAL A 71 -9.69 -12.28 6.79
N PRO A 72 -10.36 -11.20 6.37
CA PRO A 72 -11.53 -10.70 7.09
C PRO A 72 -12.70 -11.68 7.03
N GLN A 73 -13.63 -11.57 7.97
CA GLN A 73 -14.86 -12.37 7.96
C GLN A 73 -15.67 -12.12 6.69
N GLY A 74 -16.40 -13.15 6.24
CA GLY A 74 -17.17 -13.09 5.00
C GLY A 74 -16.35 -13.39 3.74
N LEU A 75 -15.05 -13.65 3.88
CA LEU A 75 -14.18 -14.10 2.79
C LEU A 75 -13.59 -15.48 3.08
N THR A 76 -13.37 -16.25 2.01
CA THR A 76 -12.64 -17.52 2.07
C THR A 76 -11.60 -17.54 0.96
N VAL A 77 -10.33 -17.66 1.33
CA VAL A 77 -9.22 -17.70 0.38
C VAL A 77 -8.83 -19.16 0.15
N ARG A 78 -8.70 -19.55 -1.11
CA ARG A 78 -8.14 -20.87 -1.48
C ARG A 78 -6.62 -20.80 -1.59
N ASN A 79 -5.97 -21.96 -1.57
CA ASN A 79 -4.51 -22.09 -1.76
C ASN A 79 -4.08 -21.88 -3.23
N ASP A 80 -4.53 -20.79 -3.83
CA ASP A 80 -4.20 -20.33 -5.18
C ASP A 80 -3.71 -18.88 -5.03
N ILE A 81 -2.44 -18.77 -4.64
CA ILE A 81 -1.78 -17.52 -4.26
C ILE A 81 -0.48 -17.43 -5.06
N ASN A 82 -0.31 -16.34 -5.80
CA ASN A 82 0.91 -16.08 -6.55
C ASN A 82 1.68 -14.93 -5.92
N LEU A 83 3.00 -15.04 -5.98
CA LEU A 83 3.93 -14.00 -5.58
C LEU A 83 4.88 -13.72 -6.73
N SER A 84 5.09 -12.45 -7.04
CA SER A 84 6.08 -12.01 -8.02
C SER A 84 6.79 -10.74 -7.55
N ASP A 85 7.96 -10.50 -8.11
CA ASP A 85 8.69 -9.25 -7.91
C ASP A 85 8.19 -8.13 -8.85
N GLN A 86 8.83 -6.95 -8.79
CA GLN A 86 8.53 -5.82 -9.66
C GLN A 86 8.77 -6.08 -11.15
N SER A 87 9.58 -7.09 -11.50
CA SER A 87 9.83 -7.50 -12.89
C SER A 87 8.83 -8.55 -13.38
N GLY A 88 7.92 -8.99 -12.52
CA GLY A 88 6.96 -10.06 -12.80
C GLY A 88 7.55 -11.47 -12.65
N GLN A 89 8.78 -11.60 -12.17
CA GLN A 89 9.37 -12.91 -11.90
C GLN A 89 8.72 -13.53 -10.67
N LYS A 90 8.38 -14.82 -10.78
CA LYS A 90 7.73 -15.55 -9.71
C LYS A 90 8.69 -15.77 -8.54
N ILE A 91 8.22 -15.51 -7.34
CA ILE A 91 8.96 -15.77 -6.10
C ILE A 91 8.47 -17.09 -5.51
N ALA A 92 9.42 -17.99 -5.24
CA ALA A 92 9.13 -19.23 -4.56
C ALA A 92 8.85 -18.97 -3.07
N ALA A 93 7.70 -19.49 -2.59
CA ALA A 93 7.32 -19.38 -1.19
C ALA A 93 6.51 -20.62 -0.78
N ASN A 94 6.62 -20.96 0.51
CA ASN A 94 5.77 -21.96 1.14
C ASN A 94 4.54 -21.26 1.69
N ILE A 95 3.38 -21.57 1.10
CA ILE A 95 2.12 -20.90 1.44
C ILE A 95 1.23 -21.88 2.19
N THR A 96 0.73 -21.46 3.33
CA THR A 96 -0.22 -22.21 4.14
C THR A 96 -1.43 -21.33 4.41
N VAL A 97 -2.62 -21.83 4.07
CA VAL A 97 -3.88 -21.17 4.40
C VAL A 97 -4.51 -21.97 5.53
N ASN A 98 -4.54 -21.41 6.73
CA ASN A 98 -5.16 -22.02 7.90
C ASN A 98 -6.30 -21.13 8.38
N ASP A 99 -7.54 -21.61 8.28
CA ASP A 99 -8.76 -20.86 8.54
C ASP A 99 -8.81 -19.50 7.82
N ARG A 100 -8.52 -18.43 8.58
CA ARG A 100 -8.52 -17.04 8.14
C ARG A 100 -7.13 -16.42 8.18
N THR A 101 -6.09 -17.24 8.23
CA THR A 101 -4.71 -16.79 8.30
C THR A 101 -3.92 -17.43 7.17
N ILE A 102 -3.38 -16.58 6.29
CA ILE A 102 -2.46 -16.99 5.23
C ILE A 102 -1.06 -16.74 5.77
N THR A 103 -0.25 -17.78 5.84
CA THR A 103 1.17 -17.70 6.18
C THR A 103 1.98 -17.98 4.93
N ILE A 104 2.88 -17.06 4.60
CA ILE A 104 3.79 -17.12 3.47
C ILE A 104 5.21 -17.12 4.04
N ALA A 105 5.85 -18.28 4.05
CA ALA A 105 7.25 -18.40 4.43
C ALA A 105 8.10 -18.36 3.17
N PHE A 106 9.18 -17.58 3.19
CA PHE A 106 10.10 -17.42 2.07
C PHE A 106 11.35 -18.27 2.32
N PRO A 107 11.51 -19.45 1.68
CA PRO A 107 12.69 -20.29 1.87
C PRO A 107 13.96 -19.56 1.45
N GLN A 108 13.86 -18.80 0.36
CA GLN A 108 14.85 -17.81 -0.04
C GLN A 108 14.36 -16.44 0.42
N GLN A 109 15.10 -15.81 1.32
CA GLN A 109 14.75 -14.52 1.91
C GLN A 109 14.58 -13.46 0.82
N VAL A 110 13.53 -12.65 0.91
CA VAL A 110 13.32 -11.55 -0.04
C VAL A 110 14.21 -10.38 0.37
N VAL A 111 15.06 -9.95 -0.56
CA VAL A 111 16.05 -8.90 -0.31
C VAL A 111 15.38 -7.52 -0.13
N PRO A 112 15.99 -6.63 0.67
CA PRO A 112 15.58 -5.23 0.75
C PRO A 112 15.61 -4.55 -0.63
N GLY A 113 14.68 -3.62 -0.87
CA GLY A 113 14.54 -2.94 -2.16
C GLY A 113 13.63 -3.65 -3.17
N THR A 114 13.17 -4.86 -2.88
CA THR A 114 12.19 -5.58 -3.71
C THR A 114 10.78 -5.06 -3.46
N GLU A 115 9.98 -4.97 -4.52
CA GLU A 115 8.54 -4.80 -4.43
C GLU A 115 7.86 -6.12 -4.77
N LEU A 116 7.05 -6.60 -3.83
CA LEU A 116 6.32 -7.86 -3.96
C LEU A 116 4.90 -7.56 -4.43
N ASN A 117 4.49 -8.23 -5.49
CA ASN A 117 3.10 -8.35 -5.90
C ASN A 117 2.55 -9.67 -5.34
N ILE A 118 1.44 -9.59 -4.61
CA ILE A 118 0.77 -10.74 -4.02
C ILE A 118 -0.64 -10.83 -4.58
N ASP A 119 -0.95 -11.93 -5.25
CA ASP A 119 -2.24 -12.21 -5.85
C ASP A 119 -2.94 -13.36 -5.14
N LEU A 120 -4.07 -13.07 -4.50
CA LEU A 120 -5.00 -14.07 -3.98
C LEU A 120 -6.02 -14.38 -5.08
N ASN A 121 -5.79 -15.41 -5.91
CA ASN A 121 -6.52 -15.59 -7.18
C ASN A 121 -7.97 -16.07 -7.02
N ARG A 122 -8.27 -16.80 -5.94
CA ARG A 122 -9.58 -17.44 -5.73
C ARG A 122 -10.14 -17.12 -4.37
N VAL A 123 -10.49 -15.85 -4.17
CA VAL A 123 -11.19 -15.37 -2.97
C VAL A 123 -12.70 -15.50 -3.18
N LEU A 124 -13.35 -16.34 -2.39
CA LEU A 124 -14.80 -16.47 -2.34
C LEU A 124 -15.37 -15.43 -1.37
N ILE A 125 -16.28 -14.60 -1.86
CA ILE A 125 -17.08 -13.67 -1.07
C ILE A 125 -18.38 -14.38 -0.66
N SER A 126 -18.53 -14.66 0.63
CA SER A 126 -19.71 -15.29 1.23
C SER A 126 -20.49 -14.36 2.16
N GLY A 127 -19.84 -13.33 2.69
CA GLY A 127 -20.46 -12.33 3.56
C GLY A 127 -20.69 -10.97 2.88
N THR A 128 -21.22 -10.04 3.66
CA THR A 128 -21.43 -8.65 3.27
C THR A 128 -20.55 -7.73 4.11
N SER A 129 -19.94 -6.73 3.48
CA SER A 129 -19.15 -5.70 4.14
C SER A 129 -19.10 -4.45 3.28
N ASN A 130 -18.85 -3.28 3.89
CA ASN A 130 -18.58 -2.04 3.16
C ASN A 130 -17.14 -1.98 2.62
N ALA A 131 -16.23 -2.74 3.24
CA ALA A 131 -14.85 -2.87 2.81
C ALA A 131 -14.23 -4.16 3.35
N TRP A 132 -13.32 -4.74 2.59
CA TRP A 132 -12.47 -5.82 3.05
C TRP A 132 -11.17 -5.24 3.59
N LEU A 133 -10.89 -5.49 4.87
CA LEU A 133 -9.70 -5.03 5.56
C LEU A 133 -8.82 -6.24 5.85
N TYR A 134 -7.62 -6.26 5.29
CA TYR A 134 -6.67 -7.35 5.46
C TYR A 134 -5.48 -6.88 6.27
N PRO A 135 -5.43 -7.17 7.58
CA PRO A 135 -4.23 -6.96 8.37
C PRO A 135 -3.07 -7.79 7.83
N VAL A 136 -1.93 -7.14 7.63
CA VAL A 136 -0.70 -7.77 7.18
C VAL A 136 0.37 -7.57 8.23
N SER A 137 1.04 -8.66 8.57
CA SER A 137 2.22 -8.68 9.43
C SER A 137 3.38 -9.35 8.71
N VAL A 138 4.61 -8.94 9.05
CA VAL A 138 5.82 -9.47 8.45
C VAL A 138 6.81 -9.90 9.53
N ARG A 139 7.62 -10.90 9.22
CA ARG A 139 8.79 -11.27 10.01
C ARG A 139 10.03 -11.00 9.19
N LEU A 140 10.93 -10.21 9.76
CA LEU A 140 12.22 -9.91 9.16
C LEU A 140 13.30 -10.83 9.75
N VAL A 141 14.34 -11.06 8.98
CA VAL A 141 15.46 -11.91 9.40
C VAL A 141 16.11 -11.36 10.67
N GLY A 142 16.36 -12.26 11.63
CA GLY A 142 16.92 -11.93 12.94
C GLY A 142 15.93 -11.26 13.90
N LEU A 143 14.63 -11.21 13.57
CA LEU A 143 13.56 -10.82 14.47
C LEU A 143 12.64 -12.02 14.74
N ASN A 144 12.37 -12.29 16.01
CA ASN A 144 11.51 -13.40 16.45
C ASN A 144 10.05 -12.98 16.67
N ALA A 145 9.67 -11.80 16.18
CA ALA A 145 8.33 -11.24 16.36
C ALA A 145 7.73 -10.85 15.00
N ASP A 146 6.42 -11.01 14.88
CA ASP A 146 5.65 -10.54 13.73
C ASP A 146 5.35 -9.04 13.91
N ILE A 147 5.72 -8.25 12.90
CA ILE A 147 5.60 -6.80 12.88
C ILE A 147 4.39 -6.44 12.03
N PRO A 148 3.36 -5.76 12.58
CA PRO A 148 2.25 -5.27 11.78
C PRO A 148 2.75 -4.17 10.83
N VAL A 149 2.57 -4.36 9.53
CA VAL A 149 2.96 -3.39 8.49
C VAL A 149 1.80 -2.55 7.99
N GLY A 150 0.57 -2.98 8.29
CA GLY A 150 -0.63 -2.22 7.98
C GLY A 150 -1.80 -3.10 7.61
N VAL A 151 -2.76 -2.48 6.92
CA VAL A 151 -3.99 -3.12 6.46
C VAL A 151 -4.20 -2.71 5.02
N PHE A 152 -4.30 -3.65 4.09
CA PHE A 152 -4.77 -3.31 2.75
C PHE A 152 -6.29 -3.33 2.72
N ARG A 153 -6.87 -2.32 2.08
CA ARG A 153 -8.32 -2.08 2.03
C ARG A 153 -8.82 -2.23 0.60
N LEU A 154 -9.84 -3.05 0.41
CA LEU A 154 -10.61 -3.13 -0.82
C LEU A 154 -12.02 -2.59 -0.55
N ARG A 155 -12.43 -1.56 -1.29
CA ARG A 155 -13.80 -1.05 -1.23
C ARG A 155 -14.69 -1.85 -2.16
N ILE A 156 -15.89 -2.17 -1.69
CA ILE A 156 -16.94 -2.74 -2.53
C ILE A 156 -17.81 -1.58 -3.00
N TYR A 157 -18.05 -1.49 -4.32
CA TYR A 157 -18.87 -0.47 -4.98
C TYR A 157 -20.12 -1.05 -5.63
#